data_AF-A0A932F399-F1
#
_entry.id   AF-A0A932F399-F1
#
_cell.length_a   1.000
_cell.length_b   1.000
_cell.length_c   1.000
_cell.angle_alpha   90.00
_cell.angle_beta   90.00
_cell.angle_gamma   90.00
#
_symmetry.space_group_name_H-M   'P 1'
#
loop_
_entity.id
_entity.type
_entity.pdbx_description
1 polymer ?
#
loop_
_entity_poly.entity_id
_entity_poly.type
_entity_poly.pdbx_seq_one_letter_code
_entity_poly.pdbx_strand_id
1 'polypeptide(L)'
;MSYPNITTPAPSASELARRADNDTRRRIHQRATALQLNVLDAYEHILAMIAQEQQTSALSVADTRRQYANMLHAAEVCEKAFCRRTRSCQGEPADCLRVLLPAIGLDKAVARLVERRKRSQRKRIVAE
;
A
#
# COMPACT_ATOMS: atom_id res chain seq x y z
N MET A 1 -2.39 36.15 65.69
CA MET A 1 -1.26 35.65 64.87
C MET A 1 -1.52 36.09 63.44
N SER A 2 -0.83 37.15 62.99
CA SER A 2 -1.00 37.71 61.63
C SER A 2 0.14 37.23 60.75
N TYR A 3 -0.20 36.54 59.66
CA TYR A 3 0.79 36.07 58.68
C TYR A 3 1.25 37.24 57.80
N PRO A 4 2.55 37.33 57.45
CA PRO A 4 3.03 38.34 56.52
C PRO A 4 2.46 38.06 55.12
N ASN A 5 1.87 39.08 54.52
CA ASN A 5 1.38 39.07 53.16
C ASN A 5 2.58 39.10 52.19
N ILE A 6 3.00 37.93 51.70
CA ILE A 6 4.04 37.81 50.68
C ILE A 6 3.45 38.31 49.36
N THR A 7 3.58 39.61 49.11
CA THR A 7 3.19 40.21 47.84
C THR A 7 4.21 39.77 46.80
N THR A 8 3.89 38.75 46.01
CA THR A 8 4.79 38.27 44.95
C THR A 8 4.87 39.37 43.89
N PRO A 9 6.06 39.90 43.56
CA PRO A 9 6.18 40.96 42.57
C PRO A 9 5.68 40.47 41.21
N ALA A 10 4.94 41.33 40.51
CA ALA A 10 4.47 41.04 39.17
C ALA A 10 5.68 40.75 38.25
N PRO A 11 5.62 39.71 37.40
CA PRO A 11 6.71 39.35 36.52
C PRO A 11 7.02 40.51 35.57
N SER A 12 8.31 40.77 35.38
CA SER A 12 8.79 41.81 34.47
C SER A 12 8.45 41.46 33.01
N ALA A 13 8.37 42.47 32.14
CA ALA A 13 8.09 42.27 30.72
C ALA A 13 9.09 41.32 30.04
N SER A 14 10.35 41.30 30.48
CA SER A 14 11.39 40.39 29.99
C SER A 14 11.19 38.94 30.45
N GLU A 15 10.65 38.72 31.65
CA GLU A 15 10.29 37.38 32.14
C GLU A 15 9.07 36.82 31.40
N LEU A 16 8.07 37.67 31.12
CA LEU A 16 6.91 37.29 30.30
C LEU A 16 7.34 36.91 28.88
N ALA A 17 8.24 37.68 28.26
CA ALA A 17 8.78 37.39 26.94
C ALA A 17 9.57 36.07 26.91
N ARG A 18 10.40 35.80 27.94
CA ARG A 18 11.14 34.53 28.09
C ARG A 18 10.21 33.33 28.27
N ARG A 19 9.11 33.48 29.03
CA ARG A 19 8.10 32.43 29.19
C ARG A 19 7.40 32.13 27.85
N ALA A 20 7.03 33.17 27.10
CA ALA A 20 6.40 33.02 25.78
C ALA A 20 7.32 32.33 24.75
N ASP A 21 8.62 32.66 24.73
CA ASP A 21 9.60 32.00 23.86
C ASP A 21 9.77 30.51 24.22
N ASN A 22 9.90 30.20 25.51
CA ASN A 22 10.00 28.82 25.99
C ASN A 22 8.74 28.00 25.69
N ASP A 23 7.54 28.58 25.82
CA ASP A 23 6.28 27.93 25.47
C ASP A 23 6.20 27.65 23.97
N THR A 24 6.69 28.59 23.15
CA THR A 24 6.74 28.41 21.69
C THR A 24 7.68 27.26 21.32
N ARG A 25 8.87 27.21 21.91
CA ARG A 25 9.83 26.11 21.72
C ARG A 25 9.25 24.76 22.15
N ARG A 26 8.55 24.72 23.29
CA ARG A 26 7.86 23.50 23.76
C ARG A 26 6.80 23.02 22.78
N ARG A 27 5.97 23.92 22.25
CA ARG A 27 4.94 23.58 21.26
C ARG A 27 5.54 23.07 19.95
N ILE A 28 6.63 23.67 19.48
CA ILE A 28 7.34 23.21 18.28
C ILE A 28 7.90 21.81 18.51
N HIS A 29 8.55 21.58 19.65
CA HIS A 29 9.10 20.27 19.98
C HIS A 29 8.01 19.18 20.07
N GLN A 30 6.89 19.47 20.75
CA GLN A 30 5.76 18.55 20.85
C GLN A 30 5.16 18.20 19.48
N ARG A 31 5.06 19.19 18.58
CA ARG A 31 4.60 18.95 17.20
C ARG A 31 5.59 18.11 16.40
N ALA A 32 6.89 18.35 16.55
CA ALA A 32 7.93 17.57 15.89
C ALA A 32 7.89 16.11 16.33
N THR A 33 7.78 15.85 17.65
CA THR A 33 7.68 14.48 18.18
C THR A 33 6.39 13.78 17.72
N ALA A 34 5.26 14.48 17.70
CA ALA A 34 4.00 13.91 17.20
C ALA A 34 4.08 13.56 15.71
N LEU A 35 4.70 14.40 14.89
CA LEU A 35 4.93 14.11 13.47
C LEU A 35 5.85 12.91 13.28
N GLN A 36 6.92 12.78 14.08
CA GLN A 36 7.83 11.63 14.02
C GLN A 36 7.11 10.31 14.33
N LEU A 37 6.25 10.27 15.34
CA LEU A 37 5.47 9.08 15.68
C LEU A 37 4.53 8.69 14.52
N ASN A 38 3.79 9.64 13.96
CA ASN A 38 2.91 9.38 12.81
C ASN A 38 3.67 8.86 11.58
N VAL A 39 4.90 9.35 11.36
CA VAL A 39 5.74 8.88 10.25
C VAL A 39 6.17 7.44 10.49
N LEU A 40 6.55 7.06 11.71
CA LEU A 40 6.91 5.69 12.06
C LEU A 40 5.72 4.73 11.89
N ASP A 41 4.53 5.11 12.35
CA ASP A 41 3.31 4.31 12.17
C ASP A 41 2.97 4.11 10.68
N ALA A 42 3.16 5.15 9.86
CA ALA A 42 2.98 5.04 8.41
C ALA A 42 4.01 4.10 7.77
N TYR A 43 5.28 4.13 8.22
CA TYR A 43 6.29 3.19 7.76
C TYR A 43 5.96 1.75 8.17
N GLU A 44 5.55 1.51 9.41
CA GLU A 44 5.13 0.18 9.86
C GLU A 44 3.93 -0.35 9.05
N HIS A 45 2.95 0.50 8.75
CA HIS A 45 1.82 0.13 7.91
C HIS A 45 2.24 -0.23 6.48
N ILE A 46 3.13 0.56 5.86
CA ILE A 46 3.67 0.27 4.53
C ILE A 46 4.46 -1.04 4.54
N LEU A 47 5.29 -1.27 5.56
CA LEU A 47 6.05 -2.51 5.72
C LEU A 47 5.12 -3.70 5.92
N ALA A 48 4.05 -3.56 6.70
CA ALA A 48 3.02 -4.58 6.87
C ALA A 48 2.30 -4.89 5.55
N MET A 49 1.95 -3.88 4.75
CA MET A 49 1.36 -4.08 3.42
C MET A 49 2.32 -4.81 2.46
N ILE A 50 3.60 -4.45 2.45
CA ILE A 50 4.62 -5.12 1.61
C ILE A 50 4.80 -6.56 2.08
N ALA A 51 4.89 -6.81 3.39
CA ALA A 51 4.99 -8.14 3.97
C ALA A 51 3.75 -8.97 3.65
N GLN A 52 2.55 -8.39 3.72
CA GLN A 52 1.29 -9.05 3.38
C GLN A 52 1.18 -9.36 1.88
N GLU A 53 1.65 -8.47 1.01
CA GLU A 53 1.79 -8.76 -0.43
C GLU A 53 2.79 -9.90 -0.69
N GLN A 54 3.91 -9.95 0.03
CA GLN A 54 4.87 -11.06 -0.04
C GLN A 54 4.27 -12.37 0.52
N GLN A 55 3.48 -12.30 1.58
CA GLN A 55 2.80 -13.47 2.18
C GLN A 55 1.71 -14.03 1.27
N THR A 56 1.13 -13.24 0.35
CA THR A 56 0.13 -13.71 -0.62
C THR A 56 0.68 -14.57 -1.77
N SER A 57 1.98 -14.85 -1.82
CA SER A 57 2.56 -15.71 -2.86
C SER A 57 3.21 -16.97 -2.28
N ALA A 58 2.38 -17.92 -1.84
CA ALA A 58 2.72 -19.34 -1.88
C ALA A 58 2.03 -20.05 -3.06
N LEU A 59 1.61 -19.32 -4.09
CA LEU A 59 1.23 -19.92 -5.37
C LEU A 59 2.50 -20.45 -6.03
N SER A 60 2.49 -21.72 -6.42
CA SER A 60 3.62 -22.28 -7.14
C SER A 60 3.88 -21.47 -8.42
N VAL A 61 5.11 -21.51 -8.93
CA VAL A 61 5.45 -20.86 -10.21
C VAL A 61 4.51 -21.32 -11.33
N ALA A 62 4.06 -22.59 -11.29
CA ALA A 62 3.10 -23.13 -12.24
C ALA A 62 1.72 -22.47 -12.11
N ASP A 63 1.21 -22.30 -10.89
CA ASP A 63 -0.09 -21.67 -10.64
C ASP A 63 -0.08 -20.19 -11.02
N THR A 64 1.03 -19.51 -10.74
CA THR A 64 1.24 -18.12 -11.15
C THR A 64 1.19 -17.96 -12.66
N ARG A 65 1.87 -18.84 -13.41
CA ARG A 65 1.83 -18.84 -14.88
C ARG A 65 0.44 -19.14 -15.41
N ARG A 66 -0.29 -20.07 -14.78
CA ARG A 66 -1.67 -20.42 -15.17
C ARG A 66 -2.62 -19.26 -14.91
N GLN A 67 -2.44 -18.54 -13.80
CA GLN A 67 -3.16 -17.32 -13.50
C GLN A 67 -2.90 -16.25 -14.56
N TYR A 68 -1.65 -16.02 -14.96
CA TYR A 68 -1.32 -15.09 -16.04
C TYR A 68 -1.96 -15.49 -17.38
N ALA A 69 -1.90 -16.77 -17.76
CA ALA A 69 -2.55 -17.25 -18.98
C ALA A 69 -4.06 -17.00 -18.96
N ASN A 70 -4.72 -17.23 -17.82
CA ASN A 70 -6.14 -16.95 -17.65
C ASN A 70 -6.46 -15.44 -17.64
N MET A 71 -5.60 -14.61 -17.05
CA MET A 71 -5.78 -13.16 -17.05
C MET A 71 -5.64 -12.54 -18.44
N LEU A 72 -4.77 -13.12 -19.27
CA LEU A 72 -4.57 -12.73 -20.67
C LEU A 72 -5.57 -13.39 -21.63
N HIS A 73 -6.53 -14.16 -21.12
CA HIS A 73 -7.53 -14.87 -21.93
C HIS A 73 -6.92 -15.87 -22.94
N ALA A 74 -5.80 -16.50 -22.57
CA ALA A 74 -5.13 -17.51 -23.41
C ALA A 74 -6.08 -18.62 -23.87
N ALA A 75 -7.06 -18.98 -23.03
CA ALA A 75 -8.03 -20.02 -23.32
C ALA A 75 -8.93 -19.69 -24.53
N GLU A 76 -9.19 -18.42 -24.84
CA GLU A 76 -10.06 -18.00 -25.95
C GLU A 76 -9.41 -18.20 -27.32
N VAL A 77 -8.07 -18.09 -27.36
CA VAL A 77 -7.26 -18.23 -28.57
C VAL A 77 -6.46 -19.54 -28.62
N CYS A 78 -6.68 -20.42 -27.63
CA CYS A 78 -6.03 -21.72 -27.58
C CYS A 78 -6.57 -22.64 -28.68
N GLU A 79 -5.70 -23.46 -29.28
CA GLU A 79 -6.07 -24.50 -30.27
C GLU A 79 -6.99 -25.59 -29.67
N LYS A 80 -6.88 -25.86 -28.37
CA LYS A 80 -7.62 -26.92 -27.68
C LYS A 80 -9.06 -26.47 -27.38
N ALA A 81 -10.03 -27.16 -27.97
CA ALA A 81 -11.46 -26.88 -27.76
C ALA A 81 -11.89 -26.96 -26.29
N PHE A 82 -11.25 -27.82 -25.49
CA PHE A 82 -11.53 -27.94 -24.06
C PHE A 82 -11.18 -26.67 -23.27
N CYS A 83 -10.04 -26.04 -23.56
CA CYS A 83 -9.64 -24.78 -22.91
C CYS A 83 -10.61 -23.66 -23.29
N ARG A 84 -11.00 -23.56 -24.57
CA ARG A 84 -12.02 -22.60 -25.04
C ARG A 84 -13.36 -22.77 -24.33
N ARG A 85 -13.85 -24.01 -24.21
CA ARG A 85 -15.14 -24.34 -23.56
C ARG A 85 -15.13 -24.01 -22.07
N THR A 86 -14.07 -24.38 -21.36
CA THR A 86 -13.94 -24.16 -19.91
C THR A 86 -13.48 -22.75 -19.55
N ARG A 87 -13.09 -21.94 -20.53
CA ARG A 87 -12.49 -20.60 -20.37
C ARG A 87 -11.31 -20.59 -19.38
N SER A 88 -10.61 -21.71 -19.29
CA SER A 88 -9.49 -21.90 -18.37
C SER A 88 -8.37 -22.66 -19.07
N CYS A 89 -7.13 -22.19 -18.89
CA CYS A 89 -5.96 -22.86 -19.41
C CYS A 89 -5.69 -24.14 -18.61
N GLN A 90 -5.76 -25.28 -19.30
CA GLN A 90 -5.54 -26.61 -18.73
C GLN A 90 -4.24 -27.27 -19.25
N GLY A 91 -3.56 -26.62 -20.20
CA GLY A 91 -2.28 -27.06 -20.73
C GLY A 91 -1.09 -26.59 -19.88
N GLU A 92 0.12 -26.75 -20.43
CA GLU A 92 1.33 -26.24 -19.82
C GLU A 92 1.36 -24.70 -19.95
N PRO A 93 1.26 -23.95 -18.84
CA PRO A 93 1.03 -22.51 -18.91
C PRO A 93 2.22 -21.74 -19.48
N ALA A 94 3.43 -22.29 -19.37
CA ALA A 94 4.62 -21.72 -20.00
C ALA A 94 4.50 -21.67 -21.53
N ASP A 95 3.99 -22.74 -22.15
CA ASP A 95 3.86 -22.84 -23.60
C ASP A 95 2.72 -21.96 -24.12
N CYS A 96 1.60 -21.91 -23.39
CA CYS A 96 0.52 -21.01 -23.74
C CYS A 96 0.96 -19.54 -23.71
N LEU A 97 1.75 -19.14 -22.72
CA LEU A 97 2.30 -17.77 -22.63
C LEU A 97 3.34 -17.48 -23.71
N ARG A 98 4.19 -18.45 -24.07
CA ARG A 98 5.18 -18.32 -25.15
C ARG A 98 4.54 -18.01 -26.50
N VAL A 99 3.39 -18.62 -26.80
CA VAL A 99 2.66 -18.37 -28.05
C VAL A 99 1.88 -17.06 -27.98
N LEU A 100 1.25 -16.78 -26.84
CA LEU A 100 0.33 -15.66 -26.69
C LEU A 100 1.04 -14.30 -26.59
N LEU A 101 2.10 -14.20 -25.80
CA LEU A 101 2.77 -12.93 -25.52
C LEU A 101 3.32 -12.25 -26.79
N PRO A 102 3.96 -12.95 -27.74
CA PRO A 102 4.38 -12.35 -28.99
C PRO A 102 3.22 -11.86 -29.85
N ALA A 103 2.11 -12.60 -29.88
CA ALA A 103 0.94 -12.24 -30.69
C ALA A 103 0.20 -10.99 -30.18
N ILE A 104 0.16 -10.79 -28.86
CA ILE A 104 -0.48 -9.61 -28.24
C ILE A 104 0.48 -8.42 -28.16
N GLY A 105 1.78 -8.69 -28.02
CA GLY A 105 2.79 -7.69 -27.67
C GLY A 105 2.84 -7.44 -26.15
N LEU A 106 4.05 -7.26 -25.62
CA LEU A 106 4.32 -7.10 -24.19
C LEU A 106 3.55 -5.93 -23.58
N ASP A 107 3.52 -4.77 -24.24
CA ASP A 107 2.88 -3.56 -23.71
C ASP A 107 1.37 -3.75 -23.50
N LYS A 108 0.71 -4.37 -24.48
CA LYS A 108 -0.73 -4.68 -24.43
C LYS A 108 -1.03 -5.77 -23.40
N ALA A 109 -0.14 -6.75 -23.23
CA ALA A 109 -0.27 -7.76 -22.19
C ALA A 109 -0.18 -7.12 -20.80
N VAL A 110 0.84 -6.28 -20.55
CA VAL A 110 1.01 -5.57 -19.27
C VAL A 110 -0.19 -4.65 -18.97
N ALA A 111 -0.65 -3.89 -19.96
CA ALA A 111 -1.81 -3.02 -19.79
C ALA A 111 -3.06 -3.80 -19.31
N ARG A 112 -3.33 -4.97 -19.91
CA ARG A 112 -4.45 -5.85 -19.52
C ARG A 112 -4.29 -6.40 -18.10
N LEU A 113 -3.07 -6.79 -17.70
CA LEU A 113 -2.79 -7.28 -16.35
C LEU A 113 -3.06 -6.18 -15.30
N VAL A 114 -2.58 -4.96 -15.56
CA VAL A 114 -2.77 -3.80 -14.67
C VAL A 114 -4.24 -3.42 -14.53
N GLU A 115 -4.98 -3.37 -15.65
CA GLU A 115 -6.40 -3.01 -15.62
C GLU A 115 -7.24 -4.02 -14.82
N ARG A 116 -6.94 -5.32 -14.98
CA ARG A 116 -7.62 -6.37 -14.23
C ARG A 116 -7.31 -6.34 -12.73
N ARG A 117 -6.06 -6.03 -12.34
CA ARG A 117 -5.66 -5.82 -10.94
C ARG A 117 -6.43 -4.65 -10.32
N LYS A 118 -6.53 -3.52 -11.03
CA LYS A 118 -7.32 -2.34 -10.58
C LYS A 118 -8.79 -2.67 -10.37
N ARG A 119 -9.41 -3.45 -11.28
CA ARG A 119 -10.81 -3.89 -11.12
C ARG A 119 -11.00 -4.81 -9.91
N SER A 120 -10.06 -5.71 -9.65
CA SER A 120 -10.12 -6.60 -8.48
C SER A 120 -9.98 -5.84 -7.16
N GLN A 121 -9.10 -4.84 -7.10
CA GLN A 121 -8.93 -4.00 -5.91
C GLN A 121 -10.18 -3.16 -5.62
N ARG A 122 -10.80 -2.57 -6.65
CA ARG A 122 -12.06 -1.82 -6.49
C ARG A 122 -13.19 -2.69 -5.93
N LYS A 123 -13.30 -3.96 -6.34
CA LYS A 123 -14.32 -4.87 -5.82
C LYS A 123 -14.10 -5.24 -4.34
N ARG A 124 -12.85 -5.25 -3.86
CA ARG A 124 -12.56 -5.50 -2.44
C ARG A 124 -12.97 -4.32 -1.56
N ILE A 125 -12.65 -3.10 -1.98
CA ILE A 125 -12.97 -1.87 -1.24
C ILE A 125 -14.49 -1.65 -1.10
N VAL A 126 -15.30 -2.17 -2.03
CA VAL A 126 -16.78 -2.05 -2.00
C VAL A 126 -17.44 -3.18 -1.20
N ALA A 127 -16.70 -4.23 -0.85
CA ALA A 127 -17.21 -5.40 -0.11
C ALA A 127 -16.87 -5.35 1.39
N GLU A 128 -16.13 -4.33 1.83
CA GLU A 128 -15.88 -3.96 3.23
C GLU A 128 -16.81 -2.80 3.63
#